data_AF-A0A6G3WNS9-F1
#
_entry.id   AF-A0A6G3WNS9-F1
#
_cell.length_a   1.000
_cell.length_b   1.000
_cell.length_c   1.000
_cell.angle_alpha   90.00
_cell.angle_beta   90.00
_cell.angle_gamma   90.00
#
_symmetry.space_group_name_H-M   'P 1'
#
loop_
_entity.id
_entity.type
_entity.pdbx_description
1 polymer ?
#
loop_
_entity_poly.entity_id
_entity_poly.type
_entity_poly.pdbx_seq_one_letter_code
_entity_poly.pdbx_strand_id
1 'polypeptide(L)'
;MLVFGFGMGMQFVSLTLMAVSGIAPKEAGAASGTLNASQQVGGSLGLSILVTTFGTASRNEATDQAPKFLREATPAQLQEFRRTGQLPAPWGDQVLASGVSSAFVVAACFAVLAALVALFVIQVRSSDLARLQGGATPLAGETTDDAEPDGTRPGADERRPGIDEPRPDPAERPAKES
;
A
#
# COMPACT_ATOMS: atom_id res chain seq x y z
N MET A 1 12.96 1.24 19.07
CA MET A 1 12.44 1.19 17.68
C MET A 1 11.72 -0.12 17.34
N LEU A 2 12.26 -1.33 17.62
CA LEU A 2 11.56 -2.59 17.28
C LEU A 2 10.08 -2.65 17.70
N VAL A 3 9.76 -2.35 18.97
CA VAL A 3 8.38 -2.38 19.50
C VAL A 3 7.45 -1.43 18.73
N PHE A 4 7.95 -0.23 18.36
CA PHE A 4 7.19 0.77 17.61
C PHE A 4 6.93 0.33 16.17
N GLY A 5 7.95 -0.24 15.50
CA GLY A 5 7.81 -0.81 14.15
C GLY A 5 6.85 -2.00 14.11
N PHE A 6 6.93 -2.90 15.09
CA PHE A 6 6.02 -4.04 15.22
C PHE A 6 4.57 -3.59 15.46
N GLY A 7 4.37 -2.63 16.37
CA GLY A 7 3.05 -2.03 16.63
C GLY A 7 2.43 -1.37 15.38
N MET A 8 3.22 -0.60 14.62
CA MET A 8 2.74 -0.02 13.36
C MET A 8 2.38 -1.07 12.30
N GLY A 9 3.16 -2.15 12.19
CA GLY A 9 2.87 -3.24 11.25
C GLY A 9 1.51 -3.90 11.51
N MET A 10 1.19 -4.19 12.78
CA MET A 10 -0.12 -4.73 13.16
C MET A 10 -1.25 -3.72 12.88
N GLN A 11 -1.05 -2.44 13.20
CA GLN A 11 -2.07 -1.41 12.98
C GLN A 11 -2.41 -1.23 11.50
N PHE A 12 -1.43 -1.28 10.60
CA PHE A 12 -1.65 -1.15 9.15
C PHE A 12 -2.53 -2.29 8.58
N VAL A 13 -2.29 -3.53 9.01
CA VAL A 13 -3.10 -4.70 8.61
C VAL A 13 -4.53 -4.57 9.13
N SER A 14 -4.70 -4.20 10.41
CA SER A 14 -6.01 -4.01 11.03
C SER A 14 -6.84 -2.91 10.35
N LEU A 15 -6.23 -1.77 10.02
CA LEU A 15 -6.88 -0.68 9.27
C LEU A 15 -7.35 -1.14 7.90
N THR A 16 -6.48 -1.86 7.17
CA THR A 16 -6.77 -2.30 5.80
C THR A 16 -7.96 -3.25 5.75
N LEU A 17 -7.99 -4.23 6.67
CA LEU A 17 -9.11 -5.18 6.80
C LEU A 17 -10.42 -4.47 7.16
N MET A 18 -10.38 -3.49 8.06
CA MET A 18 -11.59 -2.74 8.42
C MET A 18 -12.09 -1.87 7.26
N ALA A 19 -11.20 -1.19 6.53
CA ALA A 19 -11.55 -0.30 5.44
C ALA A 19 -12.26 -0.99 4.26
N VAL A 20 -12.05 -2.29 4.07
CA VAL A 20 -12.75 -3.10 3.03
C VAL A 20 -13.93 -3.91 3.58
N SER A 21 -14.15 -3.91 4.90
CA SER A 21 -15.24 -4.66 5.52
C SER A 21 -16.61 -4.02 5.20
N GLY A 22 -17.60 -4.85 4.84
CA GLY A 22 -18.96 -4.39 4.58
C GLY A 22 -19.24 -3.78 3.20
N ILE A 23 -18.28 -3.82 2.27
CA ILE A 23 -18.47 -3.34 0.88
C ILE A 23 -19.22 -4.39 0.06
N ALA A 24 -20.22 -3.95 -0.73
CA ALA A 24 -20.99 -4.87 -1.58
C ALA A 24 -20.12 -5.44 -2.71
N PRO A 25 -20.29 -6.72 -3.13
CA PRO A 25 -19.43 -7.35 -4.15
C PRO A 25 -19.35 -6.56 -5.47
N LYS A 26 -20.45 -5.92 -5.88
CA LYS A 26 -20.54 -5.07 -7.08
C LYS A 26 -19.73 -3.76 -7.00
N GLU A 27 -19.37 -3.31 -5.79
CA GLU A 27 -18.64 -2.06 -5.51
C GLU A 27 -17.16 -2.32 -5.16
N ALA A 28 -16.79 -3.58 -4.90
CA ALA A 28 -15.45 -3.96 -4.45
C ALA A 28 -14.32 -3.50 -5.40
N GLY A 29 -14.56 -3.52 -6.72
CA GLY A 29 -13.60 -3.03 -7.71
C GLY A 29 -13.35 -1.53 -7.61
N ALA A 30 -14.40 -0.72 -7.45
CA ALA A 30 -14.29 0.72 -7.28
C ALA A 30 -13.60 1.08 -5.94
N ALA A 31 -14.01 0.42 -4.85
CA ALA A 31 -13.42 0.62 -3.53
C ALA A 31 -11.93 0.25 -3.48
N SER A 32 -11.55 -0.88 -4.08
CA SER A 32 -10.14 -1.30 -4.21
C SER A 32 -9.33 -0.30 -5.05
N GLY A 33 -9.90 0.20 -6.16
CA GLY A 33 -9.30 1.27 -6.95
C GLY A 33 -9.02 2.54 -6.14
N THR A 34 -10.02 3.03 -5.39
CA THR A 34 -9.88 4.19 -4.51
C THR A 34 -8.84 3.95 -3.41
N LEU A 35 -8.86 2.79 -2.75
CA LEU A 35 -7.89 2.45 -1.70
C LEU A 35 -6.45 2.44 -2.25
N ASN A 36 -6.22 1.79 -3.39
CA ASN A 36 -4.90 1.72 -4.02
C ASN A 36 -4.40 3.10 -4.47
N ALA A 37 -5.29 3.95 -5.03
CA ALA A 37 -4.94 5.33 -5.37
C ALA A 37 -4.58 6.16 -4.12
N SER A 38 -5.38 6.06 -3.05
CA SER A 38 -5.09 6.73 -1.77
C SER A 38 -3.78 6.26 -1.14
N GLN A 39 -3.46 4.97 -1.22
CA GLN A 39 -2.17 4.43 -0.74
C GLN A 39 -0.98 4.94 -1.57
N GLN A 40 -1.09 5.03 -2.90
CA GLN A 40 -0.03 5.58 -3.75
C GLN A 40 0.19 7.08 -3.51
N VAL A 41 -0.88 7.86 -3.37
CA VAL A 41 -0.79 9.29 -3.03
C VAL A 41 -0.20 9.48 -1.63
N GLY A 42 -0.66 8.73 -0.63
CA GLY A 42 -0.11 8.78 0.73
C GLY A 42 1.36 8.38 0.81
N GLY A 43 1.74 7.30 0.12
CA GLY A 43 3.11 6.79 0.09
C GLY A 43 4.09 7.75 -0.60
N SER A 44 3.71 8.31 -1.75
CA SER A 44 4.52 9.31 -2.47
C SER A 44 4.65 10.62 -1.70
N LEU A 45 3.58 11.10 -1.06
CA LEU A 45 3.60 12.28 -0.20
C LEU A 45 4.52 12.06 1.03
N GLY A 46 4.36 10.93 1.71
CA GLY A 46 5.20 10.58 2.86
C GLY A 46 6.68 10.49 2.49
N LEU A 47 7.01 9.80 1.39
CA LEU A 47 8.39 9.70 0.89
C LEU A 47 8.96 11.08 0.53
N SER A 48 8.19 11.94 -0.14
CA SER A 48 8.61 13.30 -0.50
C SER A 48 8.99 14.13 0.74
N ILE A 49 8.19 14.06 1.80
CA ILE A 49 8.44 14.76 3.08
C ILE A 49 9.70 14.21 3.75
N LEU A 50 9.89 12.88 3.79
CA LEU A 50 11.07 12.25 4.38
C LEU A 50 12.36 12.60 3.62
N VAL A 51 12.35 12.53 2.28
CA VAL A 51 13.49 12.89 1.42
C VAL A 51 13.83 14.38 1.55
N THR A 52 12.82 15.25 1.58
CA THR A 52 13.00 16.70 1.80
C THR A 52 13.59 16.99 3.17
N THR A 53 13.13 16.30 4.21
CA THR A 53 13.65 16.44 5.59
C THR A 53 15.10 15.98 5.66
N PHE A 54 15.40 14.77 5.18
CA PHE A 54 16.75 14.22 5.13
C PHE A 54 17.70 15.15 4.37
N GLY A 55 17.31 15.61 3.18
CA GLY A 55 18.12 16.47 2.35
C GLY A 55 18.38 17.85 2.97
N THR A 56 17.37 18.44 3.62
CA THR A 56 17.50 19.73 4.31
C THR A 56 18.43 19.62 5.53
N ALA A 57 18.21 18.63 6.40
CA ALA A 57 19.07 18.41 7.57
C ALA A 57 20.52 18.08 7.17
N SER A 58 20.72 17.21 6.17
CA SER A 58 22.06 16.90 5.65
C SER A 58 22.77 18.13 5.06
N ARG A 59 22.05 19.02 4.35
CA ARG A 59 22.65 20.25 3.79
C ARG A 59 23.02 21.26 4.86
N ASN A 60 22.20 21.41 5.90
CA ASN A 60 22.50 22.27 7.04
C ASN A 60 23.76 21.76 7.76
N GLU A 61 23.79 20.48 8.14
CA GLU A 61 24.96 19.87 8.78
C GLU A 61 26.21 19.98 7.88
N ALA A 62 26.10 19.73 6.57
CA ALA A 62 27.23 19.86 5.65
C ALA A 62 27.78 21.31 5.60
N THR A 63 26.90 22.30 5.75
CA THR A 63 27.29 23.73 5.82
C THR A 63 28.06 24.04 7.10
N ASP A 64 27.68 23.43 8.23
CA ASP A 64 28.38 23.57 9.52
C ASP A 64 29.69 22.77 9.58
N GLN A 65 29.77 21.63 8.88
CA GLN A 65 30.94 20.74 8.88
C GLN A 65 32.01 21.18 7.86
N ALA A 66 31.64 21.78 6.73
CA ALA A 66 32.59 22.27 5.72
C ALA A 66 33.69 23.22 6.27
N PRO A 67 33.41 24.25 7.09
CA PRO A 67 34.45 25.12 7.64
C PRO A 67 35.34 24.42 8.68
N LYS A 68 34.83 23.39 9.38
CA LYS A 68 35.62 22.56 10.30
C LYS A 68 36.60 21.69 9.52
N PHE A 69 36.10 20.98 8.50
CA PHE A 69 36.91 20.21 7.55
C PHE A 69 38.05 21.03 6.96
N LEU A 70 37.78 22.24 6.45
CA LEU A 70 38.82 23.10 5.86
C LEU A 70 39.89 23.59 6.86
N ARG A 71 39.61 23.55 8.17
CA ARG A 71 40.54 23.95 9.24
C ARG A 71 41.33 22.78 9.82
N GLU A 72 40.74 21.59 9.87
CA GLU A 72 41.22 20.45 10.66
C GLU A 72 41.63 19.25 9.81
N ALA A 73 41.32 19.22 8.51
CA ALA A 73 41.59 18.07 7.66
C ALA A 73 43.08 17.82 7.41
N THR A 74 43.47 16.55 7.48
CA THR A 74 44.80 16.09 7.08
C THR A 74 45.00 16.18 5.55
N PRO A 75 46.25 16.23 5.07
CA PRO A 75 46.54 16.21 3.63
C PRO A 75 45.93 15.02 2.88
N ALA A 76 45.85 13.85 3.53
CA ALA A 76 45.21 12.65 2.98
C ALA A 76 43.68 12.82 2.82
N GLN A 77 43.01 13.38 3.83
CA GLN A 77 41.57 13.67 3.76
C GLN A 77 41.24 14.75 2.71
N LEU A 78 42.11 15.75 2.54
CA LEU A 78 41.99 16.75 1.47
C LEU A 78 42.18 16.13 0.08
N GLN A 79 43.10 15.16 -0.07
CA GLN A 79 43.28 14.42 -1.32
C GLN A 79 42.08 13.51 -1.63
N GLU A 80 41.52 12.84 -0.61
CA GLU A 80 40.33 11.99 -0.79
C GLU A 80 39.11 12.82 -1.19
N PHE A 81 38.87 13.96 -0.53
CA PHE A 81 37.80 14.90 -0.92
C PHE A 81 37.97 15.38 -2.37
N ARG A 82 39.20 15.69 -2.82
CA ARG A 82 39.48 16.06 -4.22
C ARG A 82 39.21 14.92 -5.21
N ARG A 83 39.30 13.66 -4.78
CA ARG A 83 39.09 12.47 -5.62
C ARG A 83 37.61 12.10 -5.73
N THR A 84 36.87 12.16 -4.63
CA THR A 84 35.48 11.66 -4.54
C THR A 84 34.43 12.77 -4.59
N GLY A 85 34.80 14.01 -4.28
CA GLY A 85 33.86 15.11 -4.05
C GLY A 85 33.02 14.96 -2.77
N GLN A 86 33.30 13.96 -1.92
CA GLN A 86 32.54 13.65 -0.71
C GLN A 86 33.36 13.98 0.55
N LEU A 87 32.70 14.53 1.57
CA LEU A 87 33.32 14.78 2.87
C LEU A 87 33.76 13.44 3.50
N PRO A 88 35.05 13.25 3.80
CA PRO A 88 35.52 12.03 4.44
C PRO A 88 35.01 11.92 5.88
N ALA A 89 35.15 10.73 6.48
CA ALA A 89 34.94 10.55 7.91
C ALA A 89 35.91 11.43 8.73
N PRO A 90 35.48 12.02 9.86
CA PRO A 90 34.16 11.86 10.50
C PRO A 90 33.07 12.83 9.99
N TRP A 91 33.41 13.84 9.18
CA TRP A 91 32.46 14.89 8.77
C TRP A 91 31.31 14.35 7.92
N GLY A 92 31.58 13.42 6.99
CA GLY A 92 30.55 12.77 6.18
C GLY A 92 29.56 11.95 7.02
N ASP A 93 30.05 11.22 8.02
CA ASP A 93 29.21 10.40 8.91
C ASP A 93 28.28 11.26 9.77
N GLN A 94 28.75 12.43 10.24
CA GLN A 94 27.93 13.39 10.99
C GLN A 94 26.81 13.97 10.13
N VAL A 95 27.09 14.32 8.86
CA VAL A 95 26.09 14.77 7.89
C VAL A 95 25.00 13.71 7.67
N LEU A 96 25.39 12.45 7.45
CA LEU A 96 24.45 11.34 7.27
C LEU A 96 23.64 11.08 8.54
N ALA A 97 24.26 11.08 9.72
CA ALA A 97 23.58 10.86 10.99
C ALA A 97 22.55 11.96 11.29
N SER A 98 22.90 13.24 11.05
CA SER A 98 22.02 14.40 11.23
C SER A 98 20.80 14.33 10.29
N GLY A 99 21.03 13.98 9.02
CA GLY A 99 19.99 13.72 8.04
C GLY A 99 19.03 12.59 8.43
N VAL A 100 19.58 11.42 8.76
CA VAL A 100 18.81 10.23 9.16
C VAL A 100 18.01 10.49 10.43
N SER A 101 18.63 11.05 11.47
CA SER A 101 17.99 11.35 12.75
C SER A 101 16.78 12.27 12.56
N SER A 102 16.95 13.36 11.80
CA SER A 102 15.88 14.32 11.50
C SER A 102 14.71 13.68 10.76
N ALA A 103 14.99 12.84 9.76
CA ALA A 103 13.95 12.10 9.04
C ALA A 103 13.20 11.10 9.93
N PHE A 104 13.90 10.42 10.86
CA PHE A 104 13.27 9.52 11.83
C PHE A 104 12.35 10.26 12.82
N VAL A 105 12.73 11.45 13.29
CA VAL A 105 11.88 12.28 14.17
C VAL A 105 10.61 12.70 13.44
N VAL A 106 10.71 13.17 12.18
CA VAL A 106 9.53 13.51 11.38
C VAL A 106 8.65 12.27 11.14
N ALA A 107 9.23 11.12 10.79
CA ALA A 107 8.49 9.87 10.61
C ALA A 107 7.75 9.44 11.91
N ALA A 108 8.37 9.61 13.08
CA ALA A 108 7.74 9.33 14.37
C ALA A 108 6.54 10.26 14.65
N CYS A 109 6.66 11.55 14.35
CA CYS A 109 5.55 12.50 14.45
C CYS A 109 4.38 12.14 13.52
N PHE A 110 4.68 11.76 12.27
CA PHE A 110 3.66 11.28 11.32
C PHE A 110 2.98 9.99 11.78
N ALA A 111 3.74 9.06 12.35
CA ALA A 111 3.20 7.82 12.91
C ALA A 111 2.27 8.08 14.12
N VAL A 112 2.62 9.00 15.01
CA VAL A 112 1.75 9.43 16.12
C VAL A 112 0.49 10.11 15.57
N LEU A 113 0.61 11.02 14.60
CA LEU A 113 -0.54 11.67 13.96
C LEU A 113 -1.47 10.65 13.29
N ALA A 114 -0.93 9.69 12.55
CA ALA A 114 -1.70 8.62 11.91
C ALA A 114 -2.39 7.72 12.95
N ALA A 115 -1.73 7.41 14.07
CA ALA A 115 -2.34 6.67 15.17
C ALA A 115 -3.47 7.46 15.86
N LEU A 116 -3.31 8.77 16.07
CA LEU A 116 -4.38 9.63 16.59
C LEU A 116 -5.56 9.71 15.63
N VAL A 117 -5.31 9.94 14.34
CA VAL A 117 -6.36 9.93 13.29
C VAL A 117 -7.07 8.59 13.28
N ALA A 118 -6.36 7.46 13.35
CA ALA A 118 -6.97 6.14 13.49
C ALA A 118 -7.85 6.06 14.75
N LEU A 119 -7.33 6.40 15.93
CA LEU A 119 -8.06 6.31 17.19
C LEU A 119 -9.32 7.20 17.27
N PHE A 120 -9.34 8.34 16.57
CA PHE A 120 -10.49 9.26 16.56
C PHE A 120 -11.47 9.03 15.40
N VAL A 121 -10.99 8.67 14.21
CA VAL A 121 -11.84 8.44 13.03
C VAL A 121 -12.41 7.02 13.01
N ILE A 122 -11.70 6.05 13.59
CA ILE A 122 -12.04 4.61 13.59
C ILE A 122 -12.64 4.20 14.96
N GLN A 123 -13.22 5.14 15.71
CA GLN A 123 -14.06 4.76 16.85
C GLN A 123 -15.26 3.95 16.33
N VAL A 124 -15.26 2.67 16.70
CA VAL A 124 -16.19 1.63 16.23
C VAL A 124 -17.63 2.14 16.31
N ARG A 125 -18.30 2.27 15.15
CA ARG A 125 -19.74 2.53 15.13
C ARG A 125 -20.42 1.33 15.78
N SER A 126 -21.42 1.61 16.62
CA SER A 126 -22.18 0.58 17.34
C SER A 126 -22.80 -0.49 16.43
N SER A 127 -22.97 -0.20 15.15
CA SER A 127 -23.38 -1.13 14.09
C SER A 127 -22.44 -2.32 13.89
N ASP A 128 -21.14 -2.17 14.13
CA ASP A 128 -20.15 -3.22 13.84
C ASP A 128 -20.07 -4.22 15.01
N LEU A 129 -20.27 -3.75 16.24
CA LEU A 129 -20.48 -4.60 17.41
C LEU A 129 -21.76 -5.43 17.30
N ALA A 130 -22.84 -4.83 16.80
CA ALA A 130 -24.11 -5.55 16.56
C ALA A 130 -23.97 -6.69 15.54
N ARG A 131 -23.09 -6.54 14.53
CA ARG A 131 -22.80 -7.59 13.54
C ARG A 131 -21.95 -8.74 14.09
N LEU A 132 -21.18 -8.53 15.15
CA LEU A 132 -20.43 -9.58 15.84
C LEU A 132 -21.26 -10.30 16.90
N GLN A 133 -22.30 -9.65 17.44
CA GLN A 133 -23.27 -10.25 18.37
C GLN A 133 -24.42 -10.97 17.63
N GLY A 134 -24.77 -10.53 16.42
CA GLY A 134 -25.70 -11.21 15.52
C GLY A 134 -25.07 -12.41 14.81
N GLY A 135 -24.79 -13.47 15.57
CA GLY A 135 -24.29 -14.74 15.03
C GLY A 135 -25.26 -15.36 14.01
N ALA A 136 -24.68 -16.06 13.03
CA ALA A 136 -25.32 -16.83 11.95
C ALA A 136 -26.86 -16.92 11.98
N THR A 137 -27.53 -16.12 11.16
CA THR A 137 -28.87 -16.49 10.67
C THR A 137 -28.74 -17.86 9.99
N PRO A 138 -29.43 -18.91 10.45
CA PRO A 138 -29.47 -20.16 9.72
C PRO A 138 -30.03 -19.89 8.33
N LEU A 139 -29.46 -20.52 7.30
CA LEU A 139 -30.09 -20.59 5.98
C LEU A 139 -31.32 -21.52 6.07
N ALA A 140 -32.39 -21.00 6.70
CA ALA A 140 -33.72 -21.59 6.67
C ALA A 140 -34.29 -21.40 5.26
N GLY A 141 -33.80 -22.23 4.36
CA GLY A 141 -34.07 -22.21 2.92
C GLY A 141 -33.83 -23.56 2.23
N GLU A 142 -33.50 -24.62 2.98
CA GLU A 142 -33.76 -25.99 2.55
C GLU A 142 -35.21 -26.36 2.94
N THR A 143 -36.18 -25.86 2.19
CA THR A 143 -37.49 -26.49 2.12
C THR A 143 -37.41 -27.61 1.08
N THR A 144 -36.99 -28.79 1.53
CA THR A 144 -37.48 -30.03 0.95
C THR A 144 -39.00 -30.05 1.10
N ASP A 145 -39.71 -30.02 -0.02
CA ASP A 145 -41.09 -30.48 -0.11
C ASP A 145 -41.19 -31.32 -1.39
N ASP A 146 -41.72 -32.53 -1.25
CA ASP A 146 -41.68 -33.60 -2.26
C ASP A 146 -43.00 -33.65 -3.06
N ALA A 147 -42.96 -34.22 -4.29
CA ALA A 147 -44.06 -34.89 -5.05
C ALA A 147 -45.48 -34.23 -5.10
N GLU A 148 -46.22 -34.09 -6.20
CA GLU A 148 -46.53 -34.94 -7.37
C GLU A 148 -47.66 -34.19 -8.17
N PRO A 149 -48.33 -34.69 -9.23
CA PRO A 149 -47.98 -35.64 -10.30
C PRO A 149 -48.15 -35.07 -11.75
N ASP A 150 -47.98 -35.95 -12.75
CA ASP A 150 -48.09 -35.78 -14.22
C ASP A 150 -49.44 -35.26 -14.78
N GLY A 151 -49.40 -34.68 -15.99
CA GLY A 151 -50.59 -34.33 -16.77
C GLY A 151 -50.37 -33.65 -18.15
N THR A 152 -49.94 -34.39 -19.19
CA THR A 152 -50.58 -34.44 -20.55
C THR A 152 -50.91 -33.08 -21.26
N ARG A 153 -50.43 -32.65 -22.45
CA ARG A 153 -50.00 -33.31 -23.73
C ARG A 153 -49.37 -32.26 -24.74
N PRO A 154 -48.92 -32.62 -25.97
CA PRO A 154 -47.92 -31.86 -26.77
C PRO A 154 -48.44 -31.05 -27.99
N GLY A 155 -47.57 -30.20 -28.59
CA GLY A 155 -47.72 -29.70 -29.98
C GLY A 155 -46.75 -28.57 -30.40
N ALA A 156 -46.35 -28.56 -31.70
CA ALA A 156 -45.53 -27.57 -32.44
C ALA A 156 -44.08 -27.32 -31.92
N ASP A 157 -42.99 -27.65 -32.62
CA ASP A 157 -42.52 -27.26 -33.98
C ASP A 157 -42.40 -25.75 -34.21
N GLU A 158 -41.28 -25.16 -33.80
CA GLU A 158 -40.81 -23.91 -34.40
C GLU A 158 -39.30 -23.91 -34.68
N ARG A 159 -38.96 -24.34 -35.91
CA ARG A 159 -37.64 -24.19 -36.54
C ARG A 159 -37.14 -22.74 -36.48
N ARG A 160 -35.84 -22.55 -36.21
CA ARG A 160 -34.97 -21.53 -36.86
C ARG A 160 -33.48 -21.90 -36.74
N PRO A 161 -32.62 -21.41 -37.65
CA PRO A 161 -31.41 -22.15 -38.07
C PRO A 161 -30.13 -21.69 -37.38
N GLY A 162 -29.10 -22.53 -37.43
CA GLY A 162 -27.78 -22.23 -36.90
C GLY A 162 -26.98 -21.23 -37.73
N ILE A 163 -25.99 -20.63 -37.09
CA ILE A 163 -24.83 -19.99 -37.70
C ILE A 163 -23.62 -20.49 -36.89
N ASP A 164 -22.71 -21.22 -37.54
CA ASP A 164 -21.40 -21.56 -36.98
C ASP A 164 -20.55 -20.29 -36.88
N GLU A 165 -19.89 -20.07 -35.73
CA GLU A 165 -18.84 -19.06 -35.60
C GLU A 165 -17.48 -19.77 -35.37
N PRO A 166 -16.47 -19.62 -36.26
CA PRO A 166 -15.27 -20.46 -36.21
C PRO A 166 -14.35 -20.15 -35.03
N ARG A 167 -13.94 -21.21 -34.31
CA ARG A 167 -12.83 -21.17 -33.36
C ARG A 167 -11.50 -20.88 -34.10
N PRO A 168 -10.68 -19.90 -33.67
CA PRO A 168 -9.32 -19.75 -34.17
C PRO A 168 -8.40 -20.82 -33.56
N ASP A 169 -7.66 -21.54 -34.40
CA ASP A 169 -6.68 -22.57 -34.01
C ASP A 169 -5.23 -22.01 -34.05
N PRO A 170 -4.29 -22.44 -33.18
CA PRO A 170 -3.08 -21.68 -32.92
C PRO A 170 -1.83 -22.22 -33.64
N ALA A 171 -1.50 -21.66 -34.81
CA ALA A 171 -0.16 -21.79 -35.39
C ALA A 171 0.16 -20.63 -36.34
N GLU A 172 1.17 -19.80 -36.00
CA GLU A 172 2.21 -19.30 -36.91
C GLU A 172 3.18 -18.32 -36.21
N ARG A 173 4.31 -18.90 -35.76
CA ARG A 173 5.66 -18.30 -35.76
C ARG A 173 6.58 -19.37 -36.39
N PRO A 174 7.78 -19.06 -36.94
CA PRO A 174 8.51 -17.78 -36.99
C PRO A 174 8.63 -17.30 -38.48
N ALA A 175 9.68 -16.68 -39.05
CA ALA A 175 11.03 -16.31 -38.59
C ALA A 175 11.73 -15.26 -39.50
N LYS A 176 12.68 -14.53 -38.89
CA LYS A 176 13.94 -13.99 -39.48
C LYS A 176 13.91 -12.86 -40.54
N GLU A 177 15.13 -12.31 -40.68
CA GLU A 177 15.64 -11.31 -41.64
C GLU A 177 15.28 -9.84 -41.33
N SER A 178 16.25 -8.90 -41.21
CA SER A 178 17.73 -9.01 -41.18
C SER A 178 18.35 -7.95 -40.25
#